data_AF-L8GKI3-F1
#
_entry.id   AF-L8GKI3-F1
#
_cell.length_a   1.000
_cell.length_b   1.000
_cell.length_c   1.000
_cell.angle_alpha   90.00
_cell.angle_beta   90.00
_cell.angle_gamma   90.00
#
_symmetry.space_group_name_H-M   'P 1'
#
loop_
_entity.id
_entity.type
_entity.pdbx_description
1 polymer ?
#
loop_
_entity_poly.entity_id
_entity_poly.type
_entity_poly.pdbx_seq_one_letter_code
_entity_poly.pdbx_strand_id
1 'polypeptide(L)' 'MLPMMAQPIVPIYNLGPSVTTLVLDGPTLGAIWVGDIVWWNDTRIEQLNNGTTFPAERILLARSNDSIAGIS' A
#
# COMPACT_ATOMS: atom_id res chain seq x y z
N MET A 1 -27.21 -7.73 16.80
CA MET A 1 -26.68 -7.18 15.54
C MET A 1 -25.78 -8.21 14.91
N LEU A 2 -26.10 -8.66 13.70
CA LEU A 2 -25.34 -9.67 12.94
C LEU A 2 -24.72 -8.95 11.74
N PRO A 3 -23.42 -9.15 11.41
CA PRO A 3 -22.80 -8.53 10.25
C PRO A 3 -23.51 -8.99 8.96
N MET A 4 -23.97 -8.04 8.16
CA MET A 4 -24.72 -8.31 6.92
C MET A 4 -23.81 -8.41 5.69
N MET A 5 -22.64 -7.77 5.71
CA MET A 5 -21.71 -7.70 4.58
C MET A 5 -20.26 -7.61 5.07
N ALA A 6 -19.33 -8.16 4.30
CA ALA A 6 -17.89 -7.96 4.43
C ALA A 6 -17.32 -7.66 3.04
N GLN A 7 -16.56 -6.58 2.91
CA GLN A 7 -15.92 -6.18 1.65
C GLN A 7 -14.40 -6.06 1.83
N PRO A 8 -13.60 -6.49 0.86
CA PRO A 8 -12.15 -6.32 0.91
C PRO A 8 -11.76 -4.86 0.68
N ILE A 9 -10.73 -4.41 1.39
CA ILE A 9 -10.01 -3.16 1.12
C ILE A 9 -8.66 -3.55 0.54
N VAL A 10 -8.32 -3.01 -0.63
CA VAL A 10 -7.07 -3.35 -1.33
C VAL A 10 -6.23 -2.09 -1.57
N PRO A 11 -4.89 -2.17 -1.41
CA PRO A 11 -4.02 -1.07 -1.78
C PRO A 11 -3.97 -0.94 -3.32
N ILE A 12 -3.87 0.31 -3.79
CA ILE A 12 -3.64 0.63 -5.20
C ILE A 12 -2.34 1.43 -5.27
N TYR A 13 -1.58 1.21 -6.34
CA TYR A 13 -0.28 1.85 -6.57
C TYR A 13 -0.20 2.42 -7.99
N ASN A 14 0.67 3.41 -8.17
CA ASN A 14 1.02 3.97 -9.47
C ASN A 14 2.53 3.80 -9.67
N LEU A 15 2.90 2.67 -10.25
CA LEU A 15 4.24 2.36 -10.69
C LEU A 15 4.14 2.11 -12.19
N GLY A 16 5.06 2.66 -12.97
CA GLY A 16 5.00 2.61 -14.43
C GLY A 16 4.81 1.20 -15.00
N PRO A 17 4.60 1.05 -16.32
CA PRO A 17 4.12 -0.19 -16.95
C PRO A 17 5.01 -1.43 -16.73
N SER A 18 6.27 -1.23 -16.32
CA SER A 18 7.22 -2.31 -16.00
C SER A 18 6.91 -3.05 -14.70
N VAL A 19 6.15 -2.45 -13.77
CA VAL A 19 5.74 -3.09 -12.52
C VAL A 19 4.30 -3.56 -12.66
N THR A 20 4.12 -4.83 -13.05
CA THR A 20 2.81 -5.44 -13.27
C THR A 20 2.26 -6.13 -12.02
N THR A 21 3.13 -6.46 -11.07
CA THR A 21 2.76 -7.13 -9.82
C THR A 21 3.58 -6.54 -8.69
N LEU A 22 2.88 -6.20 -7.61
CA LEU A 22 3.45 -5.70 -6.36
C LEU A 22 2.86 -6.49 -5.20
N VAL A 23 3.74 -7.15 -4.46
CA VAL A 23 3.46 -7.87 -3.23
C VAL A 23 3.87 -7.00 -2.06
N LEU A 24 2.95 -6.77 -1.14
CA LEU A 24 3.21 -6.09 0.13
C LEU A 24 2.66 -6.95 1.26
N ASP A 25 3.43 -7.10 2.33
CA ASP A 25 2.97 -7.69 3.57
C ASP A 25 2.48 -6.62 4.56
N GLY A 26 1.79 -7.06 5.63
CA GLY A 26 1.24 -6.15 6.64
C GLY A 26 2.29 -5.23 7.27
N PRO A 27 3.45 -5.74 7.71
CA PRO A 27 4.53 -4.92 8.26
C PRO A 27 5.08 -3.87 7.28
N THR A 28 5.32 -4.23 6.01
CA THR A 28 5.82 -3.29 5.00
C THR A 28 4.79 -2.20 4.70
N LEU A 29 3.51 -2.57 4.58
CA LEU A 29 2.44 -1.60 4.37
C LEU A 29 2.29 -0.65 5.58
N GLY A 30 2.40 -1.19 6.81
CA GLY A 30 2.39 -0.39 8.03
C GLY A 30 3.56 0.58 8.10
N ALA A 31 4.77 0.14 7.71
CA ALA A 31 5.96 0.98 7.66
C ALA A 31 5.84 2.10 6.62
N ILE A 32 5.19 1.85 5.47
CA ILE A 32 4.85 2.90 4.50
C ILE A 32 3.87 3.91 5.13
N TRP A 33 2.86 3.42 5.85
CA TRP A 33 1.82 4.25 6.44
C TRP A 33 2.34 5.21 7.51
N VAL A 34 3.29 4.77 8.35
CA VAL A 34 3.91 5.60 9.39
C VAL A 34 5.08 6.46 8.87
N GLY A 35 5.50 6.25 7.62
CA GLY A 35 6.56 7.03 6.96
C GLY A 35 7.98 6.51 7.18
N ASP A 36 8.15 5.28 7.63
CA ASP A 36 9.46 4.63 7.76
C ASP A 36 10.00 4.15 6.40
N ILE A 37 9.10 3.71 5.51
CA ILE A 37 9.41 3.39 4.11
C ILE A 37 8.82 4.49 3.24
N VAL A 38 9.68 5.25 2.57
CA VAL A 38 9.27 6.41 1.75
C VAL A 38 9.70 6.31 0.29
N TRP A 39 10.36 5.21 -0.10
CA TRP A 39 10.86 4.98 -1.46
C TRP A 39 10.39 3.61 -1.97
N TRP A 40 10.09 3.53 -3.27
CA TRP A 40 9.64 2.28 -3.89
C TRP A 40 10.74 1.23 -4.04
N ASN A 41 12.00 1.64 -4.16
CA ASN A 41 13.17 0.76 -4.20
C ASN A 41 13.73 0.45 -2.79
N ASP A 42 12.87 0.47 -1.76
CA ASP A 42 13.28 0.03 -0.44
C ASP A 42 13.55 -1.48 -0.44
N THR A 43 14.66 -1.89 0.18
CA THR A 43 15.07 -3.31 0.24
C THR A 43 14.00 -4.25 0.78
N ARG A 44 13.11 -3.78 1.68
CA ARG A 44 12.00 -4.59 2.20
C ARG A 44 10.95 -4.87 1.14
N ILE A 45 10.69 -3.90 0.26
CA ILE A 45 9.78 -4.07 -0.89
C ILE A 45 10.43 -4.98 -1.93
N GLU A 46 11.71 -4.78 -2.23
CA GLU A 46 12.44 -5.60 -3.21
C GLU A 46 12.52 -7.08 -2.80
N GLN A 47 12.74 -7.36 -1.51
CA GLN A 47 12.78 -8.73 -0.97
C GLN A 47 11.45 -9.47 -1.15
N LEU A 48 10.32 -8.77 -1.05
CA LEU A 48 8.98 -9.32 -1.28
C LEU A 48 8.67 -9.54 -2.77
N ASN A 49 9.43 -8.91 -3.67
CA ASN A 49 9.17 -8.83 -5.10
C ASN A 49 10.40 -9.22 -5.92
N ASN A 50 11.01 -10.35 -5.58
CA ASN A 50 12.25 -10.79 -6.22
C ASN A 50 12.08 -10.95 -7.74
N GLY A 51 12.94 -10.28 -8.51
CA GLY A 51 12.87 -10.25 -9.97
C GLY A 51 12.16 -9.02 -10.56
N THR A 52 11.57 -8.16 -9.72
CA THR A 52 11.00 -6.88 -10.13
C THR A 52 12.00 -5.75 -9.84
N THR A 53 12.29 -4.91 -10.83
CA THR A 53 13.09 -3.69 -10.63
C THR A 53 12.17 -2.52 -10.30
N PHE A 54 12.39 -1.88 -9.16
CA PHE A 54 11.60 -0.73 -8.72
C PHE A 54 12.28 0.59 -9.07
N PRO A 55 11.50 1.63 -9.42
CA PRO A 55 12.05 2.97 -9.63
C PRO A 55 12.52 3.57 -8.30
N ALA A 56 13.57 4.38 -8.36
CA ALA A 56 13.99 5.23 -7.25
C ALA A 56 13.05 6.44 -7.09
N GLU A 57 11.76 6.18 -6.89
CA GLU A 57 10.69 7.15 -6.78
C GLU A 57 10.15 7.20 -5.35
N ARG A 58 9.82 8.42 -4.89
CA ARG A 58 9.27 8.64 -3.56
C ARG A 58 7.81 8.22 -3.51
N ILE A 59 7.42 7.52 -2.45
CA ILE A 59 6.03 7.13 -2.23
C ILE A 59 5.21 8.35 -1.83
N LEU A 60 4.14 8.61 -2.58
CA LEU A 60 3.12 9.60 -2.23
C LEU A 60 1.89 8.87 -1.67
N LEU A 61 1.76 8.85 -0.34
CA LEU A 61 0.66 8.18 0.33
C LEU A 61 -0.65 8.96 0.15
N ALA A 62 -1.62 8.35 -0.53
CA ALA A 62 -2.99 8.84 -0.59
C ALA A 62 -3.86 8.08 0.42
N ARG A 63 -4.63 8.82 1.22
CA ARG A 63 -5.67 8.28 2.10
C ARG A 63 -6.92 9.14 2.00
N SER A 64 -8.09 8.51 2.12
CA SER A 64 -9.33 9.26 2.29
C SER A 64 -9.25 10.06 3.58
N ASN A 65 -9.55 11.36 3.51
CA ASN A 65 -9.69 12.22 4.69
C ASN A 65 -11.15 12.27 5.17
N ASP A 66 -11.81 11.11 5.14
CA ASP A 66 -13.22 11.00 5.49
C ASP A 66 -13.36 10.98 7.03
N SER A 67 -13.96 12.03 7.58
CA SER A 67 -14.49 12.03 8.94
C SER A 67 -15.75 11.18 8.91
N ILE A 68 -15.73 10.04 9.62
CA ILE A 68 -16.85 9.09 9.68
C ILE A 68 -18.15 9.88 9.94
N ALA A 69 -18.97 10.03 8.90
CA ALA A 69 -20.34 10.48 9.05
C ALA A 69 -20.99 9.53 10.05
N GLY A 70 -21.41 10.08 11.19
CA GLY A 70 -21.90 9.31 12.32
C GLY A 70 -22.93 8.29 11.89
N ILE A 71 -22.78 7.06 12.36
CA ILE A 71 -23.91 6.16 12.48
C ILE A 71 -24.75 6.64 13.66
N SER A 72 -25.66 7.57 13.39
CA SER A 72 -26.81 7.87 14.25
C SER A 72 -27.85 6.77 14.12
#